data_AF-A0A925DXN6-F1
#
_entry.id   AF-A0A925DXN6-F1
#
_cell.length_a   1.000
_cell.length_b   1.000
_cell.length_c   1.000
_cell.angle_alpha   90.00
_cell.angle_beta   90.00
_cell.angle_gamma   90.00
#
_symmetry.space_group_name_H-M   'P 1'
#
loop_
_entity.id
_entity.type
_entity.pdbx_description
1 polymer ?
#
loop_
_entity_poly.entity_id
_entity_poly.type
_entity_poly.pdbx_seq_one_letter_code
_entity_poly.pdbx_strand_id
1 'polypeptide(L)'
;VNAEGFAEKEFTAEGGGERSVAVVVNYTKPDGTKASLPYTIKYTVGTPGGAAVMLDKMNVFYIGVDNPVTIGSPTGWDKTTVSMSGGTISGTGSKRNVRVSAVGAASITVSPDGKPSTYSFRVKRIPDPIFKVGSGKIRMPSVEFKNQQFCRAELENFDFDLKYNVVSATVYFSGANFANVAVRNISSNSLAGLSADMQKCGPGSVISFDNIKVSGPDGTRSIEGKSIALY
;
A
#
# COMPACT_ATOMS: atom_id res chain seq x y z
N VAL A 1 9.87 -52.99 -25.08
CA VAL A 1 9.88 -52.69 -26.52
C VAL A 1 8.65 -53.34 -27.11
N ASN A 2 7.76 -52.59 -27.76
CA ASN A 2 6.56 -53.14 -28.40
C ASN A 2 6.94 -53.86 -29.72
N ALA A 3 5.97 -54.51 -30.36
CA ALA A 3 6.18 -55.28 -31.59
C ALA A 3 6.70 -54.45 -32.78
N GLU A 4 6.62 -53.11 -32.69
CA GLU A 4 7.07 -52.15 -33.70
C GLU A 4 8.47 -51.56 -33.39
N GLY A 5 9.12 -52.00 -32.32
CA GLY A 5 10.47 -51.54 -31.97
C GLY A 5 10.54 -50.29 -31.09
N PHE A 6 9.41 -49.78 -30.60
CA PHE A 6 9.36 -48.64 -29.69
C PHE A 6 9.49 -49.05 -28.23
N ALA A 7 10.27 -48.30 -27.45
CA ALA A 7 10.36 -48.45 -26.00
C ALA A 7 9.62 -47.29 -25.33
N GLU A 8 8.48 -47.59 -24.71
CA GLU A 8 7.74 -46.63 -23.89
C GLU A 8 8.03 -46.87 -22.41
N LYS A 9 8.20 -45.78 -21.65
CA LYS A 9 8.40 -45.82 -20.21
C LYS A 9 7.64 -44.67 -19.57
N GLU A 10 6.59 -44.99 -18.83
CA GLU A 10 5.89 -44.05 -17.97
C GLU A 10 6.51 -44.05 -16.57
N PHE A 11 6.57 -42.87 -15.96
CA PHE A 11 6.98 -42.71 -14.58
C PHE A 11 6.40 -41.39 -14.04
N THR A 12 6.17 -41.32 -12.74
CA THR A 12 5.75 -40.08 -12.09
C THR A 12 6.93 -39.11 -12.06
N ALA A 13 6.72 -37.89 -12.54
CA ALA A 13 7.72 -36.83 -12.46
C ALA A 13 7.87 -36.37 -10.99
N GLU A 14 9.09 -36.45 -10.45
CA GLU A 14 9.39 -36.04 -9.07
C GLU A 14 10.34 -34.83 -9.03
N GLY A 15 9.95 -33.83 -8.23
CA GLY A 15 10.69 -32.58 -8.06
C GLY A 15 10.51 -31.59 -9.23
N GLY A 16 10.70 -30.30 -8.96
CA GLY A 16 10.63 -29.25 -9.97
C GLY A 16 11.99 -28.95 -10.63
N GLY A 17 11.98 -28.46 -11.85
CA GLY A 17 13.18 -28.00 -12.58
C GLY A 17 13.63 -28.91 -13.72
N GLU A 18 14.83 -28.65 -14.25
CA GLU A 18 15.45 -29.50 -15.28
C GLU A 18 15.84 -30.85 -14.70
N ARG A 19 15.41 -31.92 -15.37
CA ARG A 19 15.70 -33.30 -15.02
C ARG A 19 16.14 -34.05 -16.28
N SER A 20 16.80 -35.18 -16.08
CA SER A 20 17.22 -36.04 -17.18
C SER A 20 16.92 -37.50 -16.88
N VAL A 21 16.52 -38.23 -17.92
CA VAL A 21 16.41 -39.68 -17.89
C VAL A 21 17.54 -40.25 -18.73
N ALA A 22 18.41 -41.04 -18.09
CA ALA A 22 19.38 -41.85 -18.80
C ALA A 22 18.68 -43.10 -19.34
N VAL A 23 18.73 -43.29 -20.66
CA VAL A 23 18.19 -44.45 -21.37
C VAL A 23 19.35 -45.17 -22.04
N VAL A 24 19.49 -46.47 -21.82
CA VAL A 24 20.52 -47.27 -22.46
C VAL A 24 19.84 -48.26 -23.39
N VAL A 25 20.10 -48.14 -24.69
CA VAL A 25 19.57 -49.04 -25.71
C VAL A 25 20.60 -50.11 -25.99
N ASN A 26 20.31 -51.36 -25.60
CA ASN A 26 21.14 -52.52 -25.92
C ASN A 26 20.61 -53.19 -27.18
N TYR A 27 21.46 -53.38 -28.18
CA TYR A 27 21.12 -54.06 -29.43
C TYR A 27 22.20 -55.04 -29.87
N THR A 28 21.82 -56.09 -30.55
CA THR A 28 22.75 -57.06 -31.15
C THR A 28 23.06 -56.61 -32.57
N LYS A 29 24.35 -56.46 -32.89
CA LYS A 29 24.80 -56.14 -34.24
C LYS A 29 24.66 -57.37 -35.16
N PRO A 30 24.67 -57.18 -36.49
CA PRO A 30 24.65 -58.29 -37.45
C PRO A 30 25.81 -59.29 -37.28
N ASP A 31 26.90 -58.87 -36.62
CA ASP A 31 28.08 -59.69 -36.30
C ASP A 31 27.91 -60.55 -35.03
N GLY A 32 26.74 -60.53 -34.39
CA GLY A 32 26.44 -61.28 -33.17
C GLY A 32 26.95 -60.64 -31.87
N THR A 33 27.69 -59.53 -31.94
CA THR A 33 28.16 -58.81 -30.76
C THR A 33 27.06 -57.89 -30.20
N LYS A 34 27.01 -57.78 -28.86
CA LYS A 34 26.08 -56.85 -28.18
C LYS A 34 26.71 -55.47 -28.11
N ALA A 35 25.95 -54.44 -28.48
CA ALA A 35 26.33 -53.05 -28.38
C ALA A 35 25.32 -52.28 -27.54
N SER A 36 25.77 -51.17 -26.95
CA SER A 36 24.99 -50.35 -26.03
C SER A 36 25.13 -48.89 -26.42
N LEU A 37 24.00 -48.20 -26.58
CA LEU A 37 23.97 -46.77 -26.85
C LEU A 37 23.28 -46.02 -25.69
N PRO A 38 24.01 -45.17 -24.95
CA PRO A 38 23.41 -44.30 -23.94
C PRO A 38 22.80 -43.05 -24.59
N TYR A 39 21.57 -42.75 -24.21
CA TYR A 39 20.84 -41.52 -24.51
C TYR A 39 20.48 -40.82 -23.21
N THR A 40 20.56 -39.48 -23.22
CA THR A 40 20.09 -38.67 -22.09
C THR A 40 18.95 -37.80 -22.59
N ILE A 41 17.74 -38.09 -22.14
CA ILE A 41 16.56 -37.30 -22.49
C ILE A 41 16.34 -36.27 -21.39
N LYS A 42 16.47 -34.99 -21.74
CA LYS A 42 16.17 -33.89 -20.83
C LYS A 42 14.67 -33.61 -20.83
N TYR A 43 14.11 -33.40 -19.65
CA TYR A 43 12.72 -33.00 -19.47
C TYR A 43 12.62 -31.99 -18.32
N THR A 44 11.63 -31.10 -18.37
CA THR A 44 11.43 -30.08 -17.34
C THR A 44 10.12 -30.34 -16.63
N VAL A 45 10.17 -30.42 -15.30
CA VAL A 45 8.97 -30.55 -14.47
C VAL A 45 8.56 -29.17 -14.00
N GLY A 46 7.38 -28.72 -14.41
CA GLY A 46 6.78 -27.50 -13.88
C GLY A 46 6.36 -27.72 -12.43
N THR A 47 6.93 -26.97 -11.49
CA THR A 47 6.37 -26.92 -10.13
C THR A 47 5.03 -26.20 -10.20
N PRO A 48 3.92 -26.80 -9.74
CA PRO A 48 2.65 -26.09 -9.65
C PRO A 48 2.87 -24.80 -8.85
N GLY A 49 2.50 -23.66 -9.42
CA GLY A 49 2.51 -22.41 -8.67
C GLY A 49 1.69 -22.60 -7.39
N GLY A 50 2.25 -22.22 -6.25
CA GLY A 50 1.53 -22.30 -4.98
C GLY A 50 0.19 -21.55 -5.06
N ALA A 51 -0.80 -21.99 -4.27
CA ALA A 51 -2.07 -21.28 -4.17
C ALA A 51 -1.81 -19.84 -3.68
N ALA A 52 -2.37 -18.85 -4.39
CA ALA A 52 -2.28 -17.45 -4.01
C ALA A 52 -3.59 -17.02 -3.35
N VAL A 53 -3.51 -16.52 -2.12
CA VAL A 53 -4.64 -15.93 -1.39
C VAL A 53 -4.49 -14.42 -1.42
N MET A 54 -5.51 -13.72 -1.89
CA MET A 54 -5.52 -12.26 -2.01
C MET A 54 -6.77 -11.70 -1.34
N LEU A 55 -6.66 -10.51 -0.76
CA LEU A 55 -7.80 -9.81 -0.17
C LEU A 55 -8.48 -8.96 -1.23
N ASP A 56 -9.66 -9.38 -1.70
CA ASP A 56 -10.43 -8.67 -2.74
C ASP A 56 -10.78 -7.23 -2.37
N LYS A 57 -10.88 -6.93 -1.07
CA LYS A 57 -11.19 -5.60 -0.56
C LYS A 57 -9.96 -4.75 -0.21
N MET A 58 -8.75 -5.30 -0.26
CA MET A 58 -7.50 -4.56 -0.01
C MET A 58 -6.72 -4.21 -1.29
N ASN A 59 -7.29 -4.42 -2.47
CA ASN A 59 -6.72 -3.96 -3.74
C ASN A 59 -6.84 -2.43 -3.91
N VAL A 60 -6.17 -1.67 -3.05
CA VAL A 60 -6.24 -0.20 -3.00
C VAL A 60 -4.85 0.40 -3.08
N PHE A 61 -4.70 1.43 -3.92
CA PHE A 61 -3.55 2.32 -3.89
C PHE A 61 -3.94 3.68 -3.32
N TYR A 62 -3.06 4.24 -2.49
CA TYR A 62 -3.21 5.55 -1.91
C TYR A 62 -2.42 6.59 -2.70
N ILE A 63 -3.09 7.71 -3.00
CA ILE A 63 -2.49 8.88 -3.65
C ILE A 63 -1.50 9.54 -2.69
N GLY A 64 -0.37 10.04 -3.21
CA GLY A 64 0.62 10.81 -2.44
C GLY A 64 1.71 9.97 -1.78
N VAL A 65 1.59 8.64 -1.77
CA VAL A 65 2.58 7.72 -1.17
C VAL A 65 3.07 6.68 -2.16
N ASP A 66 4.24 6.11 -1.89
CA ASP A 66 4.71 4.91 -2.58
C ASP A 66 3.90 3.72 -2.09
N ASN A 67 3.23 3.02 -3.01
CA ASN A 67 2.48 1.82 -2.70
C ASN A 67 3.36 0.60 -3.04
N PRO A 68 3.99 -0.05 -2.06
CA PRO A 68 4.85 -1.20 -2.33
C PRO A 68 4.01 -2.40 -2.75
N VAL A 69 4.38 -3.04 -3.84
CA VAL A 69 3.75 -4.28 -4.34
C VAL A 69 4.82 -5.35 -4.55
N THR A 70 4.44 -6.59 -4.29
CA THR A 70 5.25 -7.75 -4.64
C THR A 70 4.57 -8.51 -5.77
N ILE A 71 5.26 -8.61 -6.90
CA ILE A 71 4.77 -9.32 -8.08
C ILE A 71 5.52 -10.65 -8.18
N GLY A 72 4.79 -11.74 -8.43
CA GLY A 72 5.37 -13.04 -8.74
C GLY A 72 5.62 -13.18 -10.24
N SER A 73 6.73 -13.81 -10.61
CA SER A 73 7.04 -14.17 -11.98
C SER A 73 7.31 -15.68 -12.05
N PRO A 74 6.37 -16.49 -12.55
CA PRO A 74 6.54 -17.94 -12.61
C PRO A 74 7.58 -18.39 -13.66
N THR A 75 7.83 -17.56 -14.67
CA THR A 75 8.74 -17.87 -15.79
C THR A 75 10.12 -17.23 -15.67
N GLY A 76 10.36 -16.45 -14.62
CA GLY A 76 11.58 -15.65 -14.46
C GLY A 76 11.43 -14.20 -14.91
N TRP A 77 12.18 -13.30 -14.26
CA TRP A 77 12.13 -11.85 -14.52
C TRP A 77 12.73 -11.45 -15.87
N ASP A 78 13.54 -12.30 -16.47
CA ASP A 78 14.09 -12.17 -17.82
C ASP A 78 13.00 -12.25 -18.90
N LYS A 79 11.92 -12.99 -18.65
CA LYS A 79 10.81 -13.20 -19.60
C LYS A 79 9.51 -12.54 -19.16
N THR A 80 9.53 -11.78 -18.08
CA THR A 80 8.32 -11.16 -17.51
C THR A 80 8.36 -9.66 -17.67
N THR A 81 7.40 -9.14 -18.42
CA THR A 81 7.18 -7.70 -18.51
C THR A 81 6.05 -7.28 -17.58
N VAL A 82 6.19 -6.09 -16.98
CA VAL A 82 5.16 -5.50 -16.12
C VAL A 82 4.87 -4.11 -16.65
N SER A 83 3.60 -3.83 -16.88
CA SER A 83 3.11 -2.51 -17.23
C SER A 83 1.96 -2.11 -16.30
N MET A 84 1.67 -0.82 -16.26
CA MET A 84 0.63 -0.25 -15.42
C MET A 84 -0.21 0.75 -16.21
N SER A 85 -1.49 0.83 -15.89
CA SER A 85 -2.39 1.91 -16.26
C SER A 85 -2.91 2.62 -15.01
N GLY A 86 -3.21 3.93 -15.12
CA GLY A 86 -3.71 4.73 -14.00
C GLY A 86 -2.65 5.17 -12.98
N GLY A 87 -1.37 5.07 -13.31
CA GLY A 87 -0.25 5.49 -12.47
C GLY A 87 1.11 5.15 -13.08
N THR A 88 2.15 5.24 -12.27
CA THR A 88 3.52 4.83 -12.63
C THR A 88 3.98 3.71 -11.72
N ILE A 89 4.75 2.77 -12.29
CA ILE A 89 5.37 1.67 -11.57
C ILE A 89 6.89 1.77 -11.72
N SER A 90 7.60 1.71 -10.60
CA SER A 90 9.07 1.78 -10.53
C SER A 90 9.64 0.58 -9.76
N GLY A 91 10.96 0.40 -9.84
CA GLY A 91 11.67 -0.74 -9.25
C GLY A 91 11.90 -1.89 -10.24
N THR A 92 12.62 -2.91 -9.79
CA THR A 92 13.07 -4.05 -10.59
C THR A 92 12.75 -5.38 -9.90
N GLY A 93 12.66 -6.45 -10.67
CA GLY A 93 12.33 -7.76 -10.14
C GLY A 93 10.95 -7.77 -9.45
N SER A 94 10.87 -8.47 -8.31
CA SER A 94 9.62 -8.73 -7.59
C SER A 94 9.12 -7.59 -6.74
N LYS A 95 9.98 -6.69 -6.28
CA LYS A 95 9.60 -5.54 -5.46
C LYS A 95 9.44 -4.31 -6.36
N ARG A 96 8.22 -3.78 -6.42
CA ARG A 96 7.91 -2.59 -7.20
C ARG A 96 7.19 -1.57 -6.32
N ASN A 97 7.35 -0.30 -6.65
CA ASN A 97 6.60 0.78 -6.02
C ASN A 97 5.65 1.38 -7.05
N VAL A 98 4.41 1.59 -6.64
CA VAL A 98 3.36 2.18 -7.46
C VAL A 98 3.03 3.58 -6.95
N ARG A 99 3.03 4.55 -7.87
CA ARG A 99 2.64 5.94 -7.64
C ARG A 99 1.40 6.27 -8.47
N VAL A 100 0.38 6.78 -7.81
CA VAL A 100 -0.91 7.16 -8.42
C VAL A 100 -1.23 8.61 -8.06
N SER A 101 -1.90 9.32 -8.96
CA SER A 101 -2.16 10.76 -8.84
C SER A 101 -3.64 11.14 -8.89
N ALA A 102 -4.52 10.27 -9.39
CA ALA A 102 -5.94 10.56 -9.56
C ALA A 102 -6.82 9.44 -9.00
N VAL A 103 -7.94 9.83 -8.38
CA VAL A 103 -8.96 8.89 -7.87
C VAL A 103 -9.59 8.16 -9.06
N GLY A 104 -9.80 6.85 -8.93
CA GLY A 104 -10.37 6.04 -10.01
C GLY A 104 -9.91 4.59 -9.94
N ALA A 105 -9.66 4.02 -11.11
CA ALA A 105 -9.13 2.67 -11.27
C ALA A 105 -7.69 2.72 -11.79
N ALA A 106 -6.87 1.82 -11.27
CA ALA A 106 -5.54 1.52 -11.78
C ALA A 106 -5.45 0.02 -12.07
N SER A 107 -4.59 -0.37 -13.00
CA SER A 107 -4.36 -1.79 -13.27
C SER A 107 -2.89 -2.07 -13.47
N ILE A 108 -2.46 -3.25 -13.05
CA ILE A 108 -1.13 -3.79 -13.32
C ILE A 108 -1.31 -4.99 -14.24
N THR A 109 -0.63 -4.95 -15.37
CA THR A 109 -0.58 -6.05 -16.33
C THR A 109 0.78 -6.73 -16.22
N VAL A 110 0.77 -8.01 -15.86
CA VAL A 110 1.97 -8.85 -15.78
C VAL A 110 1.91 -9.82 -16.93
N SER A 111 2.92 -9.81 -17.80
CA SER A 111 2.99 -10.68 -18.98
C SER A 111 4.24 -11.56 -18.89
N PRO A 112 4.14 -12.71 -18.22
CA PRO A 112 5.15 -13.76 -18.31
C PRO A 112 5.06 -14.41 -19.70
N ASP A 113 6.16 -14.37 -20.45
CA ASP A 113 6.29 -15.03 -21.76
C ASP A 113 5.17 -14.67 -22.75
N GLY A 114 4.77 -13.39 -22.76
CA GLY A 114 3.75 -12.87 -23.68
C GLY A 114 2.31 -13.21 -23.32
N LYS A 115 2.03 -13.81 -22.16
CA LYS A 115 0.66 -14.14 -21.69
C LYS A 115 0.20 -13.14 -20.63
N PRO A 116 -0.47 -12.04 -21.01
CA PRO A 116 -0.83 -10.99 -20.06
C PRO A 116 -1.93 -11.44 -19.09
N SER A 117 -1.75 -11.10 -17.81
CA SER A 117 -2.76 -11.16 -16.76
C SER A 117 -2.90 -9.78 -16.13
N THR A 118 -4.13 -9.27 -16.09
CA THR A 118 -4.43 -7.92 -15.62
C THR A 118 -5.06 -7.96 -14.23
N TYR A 119 -4.51 -7.18 -13.31
CA TYR A 119 -5.00 -7.04 -11.94
C TYR A 119 -5.50 -5.62 -11.72
N SER A 120 -6.76 -5.49 -11.29
CA SER A 120 -7.42 -4.20 -11.07
C SER A 120 -7.31 -3.75 -9.62
N PHE A 121 -6.99 -2.47 -9.44
CA PHE A 121 -6.85 -1.79 -8.16
C PHE A 121 -7.71 -0.53 -8.13
N ARG A 122 -8.19 -0.18 -6.95
CA ARG A 122 -8.91 1.07 -6.69
C ARG A 122 -7.93 2.12 -6.22
N VAL A 123 -8.00 3.31 -6.78
CA VAL A 123 -7.19 4.45 -6.31
C VAL A 123 -8.02 5.28 -5.36
N LYS A 124 -7.58 5.40 -4.11
CA LYS A 124 -8.22 6.18 -3.06
C LYS A 124 -7.30 7.28 -2.55
N ARG A 125 -7.91 8.33 -1.99
CA ARG A 125 -7.17 9.29 -1.17
C ARG A 125 -6.89 8.67 0.19
N ILE A 126 -5.83 9.17 0.83
CA ILE A 126 -5.59 8.90 2.24
C ILE A 126 -6.79 9.44 3.04
N PRO A 127 -7.30 8.71 4.06
CA PRO A 127 -8.38 9.21 4.92
C PRO A 127 -8.08 10.60 5.46
N ASP A 128 -9.10 11.37 5.83
CA ASP A 128 -8.88 12.69 6.41
C ASP A 128 -8.26 12.55 7.81
N PRO A 129 -7.17 13.29 8.12
CA PRO A 129 -6.62 13.30 9.47
C PRO A 129 -7.55 14.02 10.44
N ILE A 130 -7.48 13.62 11.70
CA ILE A 130 -8.26 14.18 12.79
C ILE A 130 -7.45 15.30 13.44
N PHE A 131 -8.05 16.48 13.53
CA PHE A 131 -7.47 17.61 14.25
C PHE A 131 -7.53 17.40 15.77
N LYS A 132 -6.40 17.62 16.43
CA LYS A 132 -6.24 17.44 17.88
C LYS A 132 -5.48 18.60 18.51
N VAL A 133 -5.91 18.95 19.72
CA VAL A 133 -5.24 19.86 20.66
C VAL A 133 -5.15 19.12 21.99
N GLY A 134 -4.00 19.16 22.68
CA GLY A 134 -3.80 18.44 23.95
C GLY A 134 -4.15 16.95 23.85
N SER A 135 -5.03 16.47 24.73
CA SER A 135 -5.49 15.08 24.72
C SER A 135 -6.26 14.66 23.46
N GLY A 136 -6.64 15.58 22.58
CA GLY A 136 -7.42 15.29 21.36
C GLY A 136 -8.90 14.95 21.61
N LYS A 137 -9.38 15.12 22.84
CA LYS A 137 -10.78 14.84 23.22
C LYS A 137 -11.69 16.02 22.86
N ILE A 138 -12.97 15.74 22.70
CA ILE A 138 -14.02 16.77 22.50
C ILE A 138 -14.28 17.58 23.78
N ARG A 139 -13.84 17.08 24.95
CA ARG A 139 -13.90 17.77 26.24
C ARG A 139 -12.57 17.64 26.95
N MET A 140 -12.08 18.73 27.53
CA MET A 140 -10.83 18.74 28.31
C MET A 140 -10.89 19.78 29.44
N PRO A 141 -10.09 19.62 30.51
CA PRO A 141 -9.98 20.62 31.56
C PRO A 141 -9.52 21.96 31.01
N SER A 142 -10.09 23.05 31.49
CA SER A 142 -9.70 24.40 31.05
C SER A 142 -8.21 24.70 31.25
N VAL A 143 -7.61 24.17 32.32
CA VAL A 143 -6.17 24.28 32.61
C VAL A 143 -5.32 23.53 31.58
N GLU A 144 -5.77 22.35 31.13
CA GLU A 144 -5.06 21.58 30.11
C GLU A 144 -5.00 22.36 28.80
N PHE A 145 -6.13 22.91 28.37
CA PHE A 145 -6.24 23.69 27.13
C PHE A 145 -5.34 24.93 27.16
N LYS A 146 -5.33 25.68 28.27
CA LYS A 146 -4.50 26.90 28.44
C LYS A 146 -3.01 26.67 28.27
N ASN A 147 -2.54 25.46 28.60
CA ASN A 147 -1.14 25.11 28.54
C ASN A 147 -0.73 24.54 27.17
N GLN A 148 -1.66 24.38 26.23
CA GLN A 148 -1.33 23.88 24.90
C GLN A 148 -0.65 24.95 24.05
N GLN A 149 0.47 24.58 23.46
CA GLN A 149 1.24 25.45 22.56
C GLN A 149 1.04 25.11 21.09
N PHE A 150 0.66 23.87 20.79
CA PHE A 150 0.56 23.37 19.42
C PHE A 150 -0.72 22.55 19.22
N CYS A 151 -1.24 22.61 17.99
CA CYS A 151 -2.21 21.65 17.48
C CYS A 151 -1.53 20.64 16.54
N ARG A 152 -2.22 19.55 16.23
CA ARG A 152 -1.72 18.50 15.34
C ARG A 152 -2.86 17.86 14.55
N ALA A 153 -2.52 17.27 13.43
CA ALA A 153 -3.42 16.47 12.61
C ALA A 153 -2.87 15.05 12.54
N GLU A 154 -3.66 14.08 12.98
CA GLU A 154 -3.23 12.68 13.08
C GLU A 154 -4.18 11.77 12.31
N LEU A 155 -3.63 10.77 11.64
CA LEU A 155 -4.42 9.65 11.09
C LEU A 155 -4.51 8.55 12.14
N GLU A 156 -5.72 8.15 12.48
CA GLU A 156 -5.96 7.00 13.34
C GLU A 156 -6.21 5.76 12.46
N ASN A 157 -5.63 4.62 12.84
CA ASN A 157 -5.84 3.33 12.17
C ASN A 157 -5.47 3.32 10.68
N PHE A 158 -4.35 3.96 10.31
CA PHE A 158 -3.85 3.96 8.94
C PHE A 158 -2.55 3.17 8.80
N ASP A 159 -2.44 2.36 7.74
CA ASP A 159 -1.33 1.41 7.54
C ASP A 159 0.00 2.08 7.17
N PHE A 160 -0.02 3.36 6.78
CA PHE A 160 1.19 4.11 6.45
C PHE A 160 1.53 5.11 7.56
N ASP A 161 2.81 5.17 7.92
CA ASP A 161 3.34 6.20 8.82
C ASP A 161 3.50 7.53 8.07
N LEU A 162 2.50 8.40 8.18
CA LEU A 162 2.44 9.70 7.51
C LEU A 162 2.30 10.83 8.52
N LYS A 163 2.97 11.95 8.24
CA LYS A 163 2.90 13.17 9.03
C LYS A 163 2.13 14.25 8.29
N TYR A 164 1.16 14.85 8.97
CA TYR A 164 0.39 15.99 8.48
C TYR A 164 0.75 17.25 9.27
N ASN A 165 0.93 18.35 8.54
CA ASN A 165 1.17 19.67 9.11
C ASN A 165 -0.11 20.50 9.03
N VAL A 166 -0.47 21.16 10.12
CA VAL A 166 -1.57 22.14 10.13
C VAL A 166 -1.07 23.43 9.49
N VAL A 167 -1.71 23.84 8.39
CA VAL A 167 -1.37 25.03 7.61
C VAL A 167 -2.14 26.24 8.11
N SER A 168 -3.44 26.09 8.34
CA SER A 168 -4.26 27.18 8.87
C SER A 168 -5.53 26.67 9.52
N ALA A 169 -6.10 27.46 10.42
CA ALA A 169 -7.46 27.27 10.89
C ALA A 169 -8.04 28.62 11.36
N THR A 170 -9.35 28.73 11.27
CA THR A 170 -10.11 29.80 11.93
C THR A 170 -10.57 29.28 13.29
N VAL A 171 -10.35 30.07 14.34
CA VAL A 171 -10.62 29.66 15.72
C VAL A 171 -11.67 30.60 16.30
N TYR A 172 -12.74 30.01 16.82
CA TYR A 172 -13.84 30.69 17.48
C TYR A 172 -13.78 30.38 18.97
N PHE A 173 -13.73 31.41 19.79
CA PHE A 173 -13.81 31.32 21.24
C PHE A 173 -15.17 31.83 21.70
N SER A 174 -15.89 31.01 22.46
CA SER A 174 -17.21 31.34 23.00
C SER A 174 -17.41 30.75 24.40
N GLY A 175 -18.53 31.08 25.05
CA GLY A 175 -18.87 30.59 26.38
C GLY A 175 -18.29 31.45 27.49
N ALA A 176 -17.86 30.82 28.59
CA ALA A 176 -17.42 31.52 29.79
C ALA A 176 -16.34 32.58 29.47
N ASN A 177 -16.50 33.80 30.02
CA ASN A 177 -15.63 34.97 29.85
C ASN A 177 -15.58 35.59 28.44
N PHE A 178 -16.48 35.20 27.52
CA PHE A 178 -16.63 35.81 26.21
C PHE A 178 -18.04 36.38 26.05
N ALA A 179 -18.17 37.72 26.08
CA ALA A 179 -19.46 38.39 25.85
C ALA A 179 -19.97 38.21 24.40
N ASN A 180 -19.04 38.12 23.45
CA ASN A 180 -19.29 37.82 22.04
C ASN A 180 -18.27 36.77 21.57
N VAL A 181 -18.59 36.05 20.49
CA VAL A 181 -17.67 35.08 19.89
C VAL A 181 -16.41 35.81 19.40
N ALA A 182 -15.25 35.47 19.96
CA ALA A 182 -13.98 36.02 19.49
C ALA A 182 -13.44 35.13 18.37
N VAL A 183 -13.18 35.74 17.20
CA VAL A 183 -12.63 35.05 16.04
C VAL A 183 -11.15 35.36 15.90
N ARG A 184 -10.36 34.32 15.67
CA ARG A 184 -8.92 34.39 15.41
C ARG A 184 -8.56 33.47 14.27
N ASN A 185 -7.34 33.63 13.75
CA ASN A 185 -6.79 32.71 12.75
C ASN A 185 -5.41 32.24 13.20
N ILE A 186 -5.10 30.99 12.88
CA ILE A 186 -3.74 30.45 12.94
C ILE A 186 -3.27 30.17 11.52
N SER A 187 -2.00 30.44 11.25
CA SER A 187 -1.31 30.22 9.97
C SER A 187 -0.24 29.12 10.06
N SER A 188 -0.24 28.37 11.16
CA SER A 188 0.62 27.22 11.40
C SER A 188 -0.01 26.33 12.48
N ASN A 189 0.72 25.31 12.92
CA ASN A 189 0.33 24.49 14.06
C ASN A 189 0.51 25.19 15.43
N SER A 190 1.09 26.39 15.47
CA SER A 190 1.31 27.14 16.71
C SER A 190 0.03 27.84 17.19
N LEU A 191 -0.28 27.66 18.48
CA LEU A 191 -1.38 28.33 19.18
C LEU A 191 -0.91 29.57 19.96
N ALA A 192 0.37 29.92 19.91
CA ALA A 192 0.93 31.03 20.69
C ALA A 192 0.22 32.37 20.43
N GLY A 193 -0.18 32.63 19.18
CA GLY A 193 -0.94 33.82 18.79
C GLY A 193 -2.36 33.90 19.38
N LEU A 194 -2.86 32.79 19.93
CA LEU A 194 -4.17 32.71 20.59
C LEU A 194 -4.07 32.82 22.11
N SER A 195 -2.86 32.86 22.67
CA SER A 195 -2.60 32.77 24.12
C SER A 195 -3.47 33.73 24.95
N ALA A 196 -3.63 34.98 24.53
CA ALA A 196 -4.46 35.97 25.24
C ALA A 196 -5.92 35.54 25.38
N ASP A 197 -6.51 34.91 24.36
CA ASP A 197 -7.89 34.42 24.41
C ASP A 197 -7.98 33.03 25.06
N MET A 198 -6.97 32.19 24.88
CA MET A 198 -6.86 30.92 25.60
C MET A 198 -6.82 31.12 27.12
N GLN A 199 -6.10 32.12 27.62
CA GLN A 199 -6.02 32.40 29.06
C GLN A 199 -7.35 32.86 29.67
N LYS A 200 -8.22 33.51 28.88
CA LYS A 200 -9.58 33.90 29.30
C LYS A 200 -10.53 32.72 29.42
N CYS A 201 -10.28 31.64 28.68
CA CYS A 201 -11.16 30.47 28.69
C CYS A 201 -11.30 29.91 30.11
N GLY A 202 -12.48 29.42 30.47
CA GLY A 202 -12.76 28.78 31.75
C GLY A 202 -13.64 27.55 31.57
N PRO A 203 -14.02 26.88 32.68
CA PRO A 203 -15.08 25.88 32.64
C PRO A 203 -16.34 26.45 31.98
N GLY A 204 -16.86 25.77 30.95
CA GLY A 204 -17.99 26.24 30.14
C GLY A 204 -17.63 27.06 28.90
N SER A 205 -16.34 27.33 28.63
CA SER A 205 -15.92 27.86 27.33
C SER A 205 -15.93 26.78 26.25
N VAL A 206 -16.24 27.17 25.01
CA VAL A 206 -16.19 26.31 23.83
C VAL A 206 -15.29 26.94 22.78
N ILE A 207 -14.34 26.14 22.29
CA ILE A 207 -13.38 26.54 21.26
C ILE A 207 -13.64 25.69 20.03
N SER A 208 -13.99 26.35 18.92
CA SER A 208 -14.25 25.70 17.64
C SER A 208 -13.17 26.07 16.64
N PHE A 209 -12.53 25.06 16.08
CA PHE A 209 -11.59 25.18 14.98
C PHE A 209 -12.34 24.83 13.69
N ASP A 210 -12.36 25.75 12.73
CA ASP A 210 -13.02 25.58 11.44
C ASP A 210 -12.07 25.98 10.30
N ASN A 211 -12.43 25.65 9.06
CA ASN A 211 -11.61 25.89 7.87
C ASN A 211 -10.17 25.37 8.06
N ILE A 212 -10.04 24.22 8.73
CA ILE A 212 -8.75 23.64 9.07
C ILE A 212 -8.12 23.10 7.79
N LYS A 213 -7.00 23.69 7.38
CA LYS A 213 -6.20 23.23 6.26
C LYS A 213 -5.00 22.45 6.76
N VAL A 214 -4.78 21.28 6.18
CA VAL A 214 -3.64 20.41 6.47
C VAL A 214 -2.87 20.14 5.19
N SER A 215 -1.57 19.96 5.32
CA SER A 215 -0.66 19.58 4.24
C SER A 215 0.01 18.27 4.58
N GLY A 216 -0.01 17.35 3.62
CA GLY A 216 0.66 16.05 3.71
C GLY A 216 1.17 15.60 2.34
N PRO A 217 1.59 14.32 2.23
CA PRO A 217 2.13 13.76 0.99
C PRO A 217 1.15 13.75 -0.19
N ASP A 218 -0.15 13.78 0.09
CA ASP A 218 -1.24 13.89 -0.89
C ASP A 218 -1.59 15.35 -1.26
N GLY A 219 -0.84 16.32 -0.74
CA GLY A 219 -1.03 17.75 -0.97
C GLY A 219 -1.75 18.45 0.18
N THR A 220 -2.37 19.59 -0.14
CA THR A 220 -3.08 20.43 0.85
C THR A 220 -4.59 20.28 0.67
N ARG A 221 -5.30 20.04 1.78
CA ARG A 221 -6.77 19.93 1.81
C ARG A 221 -7.37 20.50 3.09
N SER A 222 -8.67 20.77 3.06
CA SER A 222 -9.45 21.12 4.25
C SER A 222 -10.02 19.86 4.89
N ILE A 223 -10.04 19.82 6.22
CA ILE A 223 -10.62 18.73 7.02
C ILE A 223 -11.78 19.24 7.87
N GLU A 224 -12.53 18.32 8.46
CA GLU A 224 -13.65 18.63 9.34
C GLU A 224 -13.21 19.50 10.53
N GLY A 225 -14.03 20.49 10.85
CA GLY A 225 -13.83 21.34 12.01
C GLY A 225 -13.92 20.55 13.32
N LYS A 226 -13.27 21.06 14.37
CA LYS A 226 -13.26 20.43 15.70
C LYS A 226 -13.69 21.41 16.75
N SER A 227 -14.71 21.05 17.51
CA SER A 227 -15.12 21.80 18.71
C SER A 227 -14.67 21.11 19.99
N ILE A 228 -14.17 21.90 20.93
CA ILE A 228 -13.66 21.47 22.23
C ILE A 228 -14.41 22.26 23.31
N ALA A 229 -15.13 21.55 24.18
CA ALA A 229 -15.80 22.14 25.33
C ALA A 229 -14.96 21.97 26.60
N LEU A 230 -14.71 23.06 27.31
CA LEU A 230 -13.90 23.06 28.52
C LEU A 230 -14.75 22.84 29.77
N TYR A 231 -14.20 22.12 30.72
CA TYR A 231 -14.76 21.95 32.06
C TYR A 231 -13.74 22.27 33.15
#